data_AF-A0A7W1KTM8-F1
#
_entry.id   AF-A0A7W1KTM8-F1
#
_cell.length_a   1.000
_cell.length_b   1.000
_cell.length_c   1.000
_cell.angle_alpha   90.00
_cell.angle_beta   90.00
_cell.angle_gamma   90.00
#
_symmetry.space_group_name_H-M   'P 1'
#
loop_
_entity.id
_entity.type
_entity.pdbx_description
1 polymer ?
#
loop_
_entity_poly.entity_id
_entity_poly.type
_entity_poly.pdbx_seq_one_letter_code
_entity_poly.pdbx_strand_id
1 'polypeptide(L)'
;EPLMTEEKVLAMRGLSDYLDGSDIDRPVIVLVSTPQLVPALRQVYAGVPPRLITRTRLFVGTLQDLAARRPTTIAPALEGWSRRTLPGALEVAGDDPVLVYLDAFNPRLEPPPGSIEVAPGVRVAGGAALVPGAPVVDGGAESSGAPITGVPAWSLMWVALAGIALAAVAGAGWSWALVPGTWLVRSGVAPAFGTAILTLVGTLADRAGVGLTGVGPFATVLVSAASGWLLFAAGVRSGNYQRSSPPGR
;
A
#
# COMPACT_ATOMS: atom_id res chain seq x y z
N GLU A 1 -2.62 -7.22 -22.22
CA GLU A 1 -2.83 -5.79 -21.93
C GLU A 1 -2.10 -5.41 -20.65
N PRO A 2 -1.54 -4.20 -20.55
CA PRO A 2 -0.99 -3.70 -19.29
C PRO A 2 -2.08 -3.70 -18.22
N LEU A 3 -1.75 -4.20 -17.03
CA LEU A 3 -2.70 -4.25 -15.90
C LEU A 3 -3.18 -2.86 -15.48
N MET A 4 -2.35 -1.84 -15.69
CA MET A 4 -2.58 -0.45 -15.29
C MET A 4 -2.37 0.46 -16.50
N THR A 5 -3.46 1.03 -17.01
CA THR A 5 -3.43 2.03 -18.06
C THR A 5 -3.28 3.42 -17.44
N GLU A 6 -2.78 4.39 -18.22
CA GLU A 6 -2.66 5.78 -17.78
C GLU A 6 -4.02 6.35 -17.31
N GLU A 7 -5.09 6.03 -18.02
CA GLU A 7 -6.46 6.39 -17.65
C GLU A 7 -6.85 5.88 -16.25
N LYS A 8 -6.51 4.62 -15.92
CA LYS A 8 -6.76 4.06 -14.58
C LYS A 8 -5.94 4.76 -13.51
N VAL A 9 -4.69 5.12 -13.81
CA VAL A 9 -3.83 5.88 -12.89
C VAL A 9 -4.45 7.23 -12.59
N LEU A 10 -4.87 7.96 -13.63
CA LEU A 10 -5.49 9.28 -13.50
C LEU A 10 -6.81 9.21 -12.71
N ALA A 11 -7.66 8.23 -13.01
CA ALA A 11 -8.92 8.04 -12.29
C ALA A 11 -8.68 7.71 -10.80
N MET A 12 -7.69 6.88 -10.47
CA MET A 12 -7.38 6.55 -9.07
C MET A 12 -6.77 7.73 -8.31
N ARG A 13 -5.96 8.54 -8.98
CA ARG A 13 -5.42 9.78 -8.39
C ARG A 13 -6.53 10.78 -8.12
N GLY A 14 -7.39 11.02 -9.12
CA GLY A 14 -8.55 11.89 -8.98
C GLY A 14 -9.51 11.42 -7.89
N LEU A 15 -9.66 10.11 -7.72
CA LEU A 15 -10.44 9.54 -6.62
C LEU A 15 -9.81 9.86 -5.26
N SER A 16 -8.49 9.63 -5.12
CA SER A 16 -7.78 9.91 -3.87
C SER A 16 -7.88 11.39 -3.50
N ASP A 17 -7.59 12.26 -4.47
CA ASP A 17 -7.60 13.72 -4.28
C ASP A 17 -9.00 14.22 -3.92
N TYR A 18 -10.05 13.68 -4.56
CA TYR A 18 -11.43 14.01 -4.24
C TYR A 18 -11.82 13.55 -2.82
N LEU A 19 -11.50 12.30 -2.46
CA LEU A 19 -11.85 11.75 -1.15
C LEU A 19 -11.09 12.44 0.00
N ASP A 20 -9.83 12.82 -0.23
CA ASP A 20 -9.03 13.57 0.75
C ASP A 20 -9.46 15.04 0.85
N GLY A 21 -9.63 15.71 -0.29
CA GLY A 21 -9.97 17.14 -0.33
C GLY A 21 -11.40 17.46 0.10
N SER A 22 -12.32 16.50 0.01
CA SER A 22 -13.73 16.68 0.42
C SER A 22 -13.99 16.36 1.89
N ASP A 23 -12.97 15.95 2.64
CA ASP A 23 -13.06 15.49 4.04
C ASP A 23 -14.21 14.50 4.28
N ILE A 24 -14.39 13.56 3.35
CA ILE A 24 -15.47 12.58 3.42
C ILE A 24 -15.17 11.61 4.55
N ASP A 25 -16.01 11.62 5.58
CA ASP A 25 -15.95 10.66 6.70
C ASP A 25 -16.96 9.50 6.54
N ARG A 26 -17.81 9.57 5.52
CA ARG A 26 -18.86 8.57 5.21
C ARG A 26 -18.28 7.36 4.47
N PRO A 27 -18.94 6.19 4.53
CA PRO A 27 -18.53 5.03 3.75
C PRO A 27 -18.53 5.31 2.25
N VAL A 28 -17.71 4.57 1.50
CA VAL A 28 -17.59 4.74 0.04
C VAL A 28 -17.96 3.43 -0.64
N ILE A 29 -18.86 3.46 -1.62
CA ILE A 29 -19.13 2.31 -2.47
C ILE A 29 -18.62 2.60 -3.88
N VAL A 30 -17.63 1.82 -4.33
CA VAL A 30 -17.09 1.92 -5.69
C VAL A 30 -17.80 0.93 -6.61
N LEU A 31 -18.42 1.44 -7.67
CA LEU A 31 -19.11 0.66 -8.70
C LEU A 31 -18.11 0.23 -9.78
N VAL A 32 -18.01 -1.07 -10.06
CA VAL A 32 -17.14 -1.62 -11.11
C VAL A 32 -17.86 -2.69 -11.94
N SER A 33 -17.48 -2.83 -13.21
CA SER A 33 -18.11 -3.79 -14.13
C SER A 33 -17.07 -4.62 -14.90
N THR A 34 -15.98 -4.97 -14.22
CA THR A 34 -14.88 -5.75 -14.82
C THR A 34 -14.88 -7.20 -14.34
N PRO A 35 -14.63 -8.18 -15.24
CA PRO A 35 -14.47 -9.58 -14.83
C PRO A 35 -13.17 -9.81 -14.05
N GLN A 36 -12.19 -8.90 -14.15
CA GLN A 36 -10.91 -8.97 -13.45
C GLN A 36 -11.00 -8.32 -12.05
N LEU A 37 -11.86 -8.86 -11.20
CA LEU A 37 -12.19 -8.24 -9.91
C LEU A 37 -10.98 -8.10 -8.98
N VAL A 38 -10.12 -9.12 -8.89
CA VAL A 38 -8.99 -9.11 -7.93
C VAL A 38 -7.97 -8.01 -8.26
N PRO A 39 -7.49 -7.85 -9.51
CA PRO A 39 -6.68 -6.70 -9.88
C PRO A 39 -7.39 -5.36 -9.65
N ALA A 40 -8.66 -5.27 -10.05
CA ALA A 40 -9.42 -4.02 -9.92
C ALA A 40 -9.59 -3.59 -8.46
N LEU A 41 -9.83 -4.55 -7.56
CA LEU A 41 -9.95 -4.31 -6.14
C LEU A 41 -8.64 -3.75 -5.55
N ARG A 42 -7.50 -4.36 -5.89
CA ARG A 42 -6.18 -3.86 -5.45
C ARG A 42 -5.89 -2.46 -5.98
N GLN A 43 -6.27 -2.19 -7.22
CA GLN A 43 -6.12 -0.88 -7.84
C GLN A 43 -6.98 0.15 -7.13
N VAL A 44 -8.29 -0.08 -7.02
CA VAL A 44 -9.23 0.83 -6.33
C VAL A 44 -8.74 1.14 -4.91
N TYR A 45 -8.37 0.14 -4.11
CA TYR A 45 -7.87 0.38 -2.74
C TYR A 45 -6.53 1.13 -2.70
N ALA A 46 -5.71 1.06 -3.75
CA ALA A 46 -4.48 1.85 -3.84
C ALA A 46 -4.76 3.36 -4.09
N GLY A 47 -5.92 3.70 -4.66
CA GLY A 47 -6.38 5.08 -4.83
C GLY A 47 -7.34 5.58 -3.74
N VAL A 48 -7.60 4.78 -2.71
CA VAL A 48 -8.46 5.16 -1.59
C VAL A 48 -7.58 5.61 -0.41
N PRO A 49 -7.88 6.76 0.22
CA PRO A 49 -7.13 7.22 1.39
C PRO A 49 -7.12 6.17 2.51
N PRO A 50 -6.00 6.00 3.25
CA PRO A 50 -5.88 4.97 4.29
C PRO A 50 -7.02 4.97 5.33
N ARG A 51 -7.54 6.15 5.67
CA ARG A 51 -8.66 6.34 6.61
C ARG A 51 -9.99 5.76 6.12
N LEU A 52 -10.17 5.64 4.80
CA LEU A 52 -11.40 5.15 4.18
C LEU A 52 -11.33 3.67 3.78
N ILE A 53 -10.14 3.06 3.68
CA ILE A 53 -9.98 1.67 3.21
C ILE A 53 -10.92 0.68 3.90
N THR A 54 -11.09 0.77 5.22
CA THR A 54 -11.96 -0.15 5.99
C THR A 54 -13.45 0.11 5.79
N ARG A 55 -13.82 1.34 5.38
CA ARG A 55 -15.18 1.81 5.11
C ARG A 55 -15.52 1.82 3.61
N THR A 56 -14.56 1.50 2.75
CA THR A 56 -14.80 1.34 1.33
C THR A 56 -15.30 -0.08 1.06
N ARG A 57 -16.35 -0.15 0.25
CA ARG A 57 -16.90 -1.38 -0.29
C ARG A 57 -16.91 -1.27 -1.80
N LEU A 58 -16.77 -2.41 -2.46
CA LEU A 58 -16.80 -2.48 -3.91
C LEU A 58 -18.03 -3.27 -4.30
N PHE A 59 -18.80 -2.77 -5.26
CA PHE A 59 -19.97 -3.46 -5.79
C PHE A 59 -19.80 -3.72 -7.29
N VAL A 60 -20.00 -4.97 -7.69
CA VAL A 60 -19.95 -5.35 -9.11
C VAL A 60 -21.34 -5.25 -9.72
N GLY A 61 -21.59 -4.21 -10.51
CA GLY A 61 -22.89 -3.99 -11.15
C GLY A 61 -23.22 -2.52 -11.42
N THR A 62 -24.50 -2.25 -11.65
CA THR A 62 -25.01 -0.88 -11.82
C THR A 62 -25.49 -0.27 -10.51
N LEU A 63 -25.65 1.05 -10.49
CA LEU A 63 -26.37 1.73 -9.42
C LEU A 63 -27.82 1.23 -9.27
N GLN A 64 -28.50 0.91 -10.39
CA GLN A 64 -29.87 0.40 -10.33
C GLN A 64 -29.94 -0.96 -9.63
N ASP A 65 -28.98 -1.84 -9.89
CA ASP A 65 -28.91 -3.16 -9.25
C ASP A 65 -28.65 -3.04 -7.74
N LEU A 66 -27.73 -2.15 -7.34
CA LEU A 66 -27.45 -1.86 -5.94
C LEU A 66 -28.69 -1.29 -5.23
N ALA A 67 -29.35 -0.31 -5.85
CA ALA A 67 -30.57 0.31 -5.32
C ALA A 67 -31.73 -0.70 -5.20
N ALA A 68 -31.85 -1.60 -6.18
CA ALA A 68 -32.80 -2.71 -6.16
C ALA A 68 -32.37 -3.88 -5.26
N ARG A 69 -31.23 -3.77 -4.55
CA ARG A 69 -30.67 -4.77 -3.64
C ARG A 69 -30.54 -6.16 -4.28
N ARG A 70 -30.15 -6.20 -5.56
CA ARG A 70 -30.06 -7.43 -6.33
C ARG A 70 -28.69 -7.57 -7.02
N PRO A 71 -28.27 -8.79 -7.36
CA PRO A 71 -27.09 -9.00 -8.19
C PRO A 71 -27.25 -8.37 -9.57
N THR A 72 -26.13 -8.05 -10.21
CA THR A 72 -26.15 -7.46 -11.54
C THR A 72 -26.69 -8.40 -12.60
N THR A 73 -27.47 -7.83 -13.52
CA THR A 73 -28.02 -8.54 -14.70
C THR A 73 -27.29 -8.17 -16.00
N ILE A 74 -26.28 -7.31 -15.95
CA ILE A 74 -25.56 -6.81 -17.14
C ILE A 74 -24.90 -7.95 -17.91
N ALA A 75 -24.22 -8.84 -17.20
CA ALA A 75 -23.46 -9.93 -17.80
C ALA A 75 -23.45 -11.16 -16.88
N PRO A 76 -23.75 -12.37 -17.40
CA PRO A 76 -23.72 -13.61 -16.60
C PRO A 76 -22.36 -13.85 -15.91
N ALA A 77 -21.26 -13.46 -16.57
CA ALA A 77 -19.91 -13.61 -16.01
C ALA A 77 -19.64 -12.74 -14.76
N LEU A 78 -20.42 -11.67 -14.57
CA LEU A 78 -20.30 -10.77 -13.41
C LEU A 78 -21.25 -11.14 -12.28
N GLU A 79 -22.31 -11.91 -12.55
CA GLU A 79 -23.34 -12.25 -11.56
C GLU A 79 -22.76 -12.92 -10.31
N GLY A 80 -21.83 -13.88 -10.50
CA GLY A 80 -21.17 -14.56 -9.39
C GLY A 80 -20.37 -13.62 -8.48
N TRP A 81 -19.72 -12.61 -9.06
CA TRP A 81 -18.98 -11.59 -8.31
C TRP A 81 -19.92 -10.58 -7.65
N SER A 82 -20.98 -10.19 -8.35
CA SER A 82 -22.02 -9.31 -7.81
C SER A 82 -22.69 -9.92 -6.58
N ARG A 83 -23.09 -11.20 -6.64
CA ARG A 83 -23.65 -11.92 -5.48
C ARG A 83 -22.73 -11.93 -4.27
N ARG A 84 -21.40 -12.02 -4.47
CA ARG A 84 -20.41 -12.03 -3.38
C ARG A 84 -20.17 -10.63 -2.79
N THR A 85 -20.22 -9.61 -3.62
CA THR A 85 -19.91 -8.22 -3.22
C THR A 85 -21.13 -7.48 -2.69
N LEU A 86 -22.34 -7.86 -3.11
CA LEU A 86 -23.60 -7.25 -2.72
C LEU A 86 -23.80 -7.16 -1.19
N PRO A 87 -23.61 -8.23 -0.38
CA PRO A 87 -23.84 -8.14 1.07
C PRO A 87 -22.97 -7.07 1.74
N GLY A 88 -21.68 -6.99 1.37
CA GLY A 88 -20.77 -5.99 1.92
C GLY A 88 -21.11 -4.57 1.48
N ALA A 89 -21.61 -4.38 0.24
CA ALA A 89 -22.10 -3.08 -0.20
C ALA A 89 -23.40 -2.68 0.51
N LEU A 90 -24.32 -3.63 0.74
CA LEU A 90 -25.58 -3.38 1.45
C LEU A 90 -25.38 -3.09 2.94
N GLU A 91 -24.34 -3.65 3.56
CA GLU A 91 -23.95 -3.38 4.95
C GLU A 91 -23.74 -1.88 5.19
N VAL A 92 -23.04 -1.20 4.27
CA VAL A 92 -22.75 0.24 4.37
C VAL A 92 -23.75 1.12 3.62
N ALA A 93 -24.68 0.53 2.85
CA ALA A 93 -25.67 1.29 2.09
C ALA A 93 -26.68 2.04 2.98
N GLY A 94 -26.85 1.61 4.23
CA GLY A 94 -27.70 2.29 5.21
C GLY A 94 -27.08 3.55 5.80
N ASP A 95 -25.76 3.70 5.72
CA ASP A 95 -24.98 4.75 6.36
C ASP A 95 -24.70 5.95 5.42
N ASP A 96 -25.59 6.17 4.44
CA ASP A 96 -25.49 7.24 3.44
C ASP A 96 -24.12 7.29 2.72
N PRO A 97 -23.75 6.21 1.98
CA PRO A 97 -22.42 6.12 1.39
C PRO A 97 -22.25 7.05 0.19
N VAL A 98 -21.01 7.45 -0.06
CA VAL A 98 -20.62 8.10 -1.31
C VAL A 98 -20.46 7.04 -2.40
N LEU A 99 -21.29 7.14 -3.44
CA LEU A 99 -21.26 6.21 -4.57
C LEU A 99 -20.30 6.74 -5.64
N VAL A 100 -19.20 6.03 -5.85
CA VAL A 100 -18.17 6.39 -6.82
C VAL A 100 -18.27 5.46 -8.01
N TYR A 101 -18.29 6.05 -9.20
CA TYR A 101 -18.22 5.38 -10.49
C TYR A 101 -16.91 5.76 -11.17
N LEU A 102 -16.13 4.76 -11.57
CA LEU A 102 -14.84 4.98 -12.23
C LEU A 102 -14.95 4.53 -13.69
N ASP A 103 -14.85 5.47 -14.64
CA ASP A 103 -15.06 5.22 -16.07
C ASP A 103 -14.08 4.15 -16.59
N ALA A 104 -12.82 4.20 -16.16
CA ALA A 104 -11.76 3.26 -16.52
C ALA A 104 -12.00 1.81 -16.08
N PHE A 105 -12.93 1.58 -15.14
CA PHE A 105 -13.35 0.24 -14.68
C PHE A 105 -14.70 -0.18 -15.24
N ASN A 106 -15.37 0.71 -15.97
CA ASN A 106 -16.71 0.51 -16.53
C ASN A 106 -16.81 0.96 -18.02
N PRO A 107 -15.86 0.58 -18.91
CA PRO A 107 -15.78 1.14 -20.27
C PRO A 107 -16.96 0.79 -21.19
N ARG A 108 -17.85 -0.11 -20.75
CA ARG A 108 -19.01 -0.60 -21.51
C ARG A 108 -20.34 -0.22 -20.88
N LEU A 109 -20.32 0.50 -19.77
CA LEU A 109 -21.52 0.94 -19.07
C LEU A 109 -21.65 2.45 -19.19
N GLU A 110 -22.89 2.89 -19.36
CA GLU A 110 -23.20 4.30 -19.26
C GLU A 110 -23.08 4.74 -17.80
N PRO A 111 -22.49 5.93 -17.55
CA PRO A 111 -22.47 6.52 -16.22
C PRO A 111 -23.87 6.58 -15.60
N PRO A 112 -23.99 6.41 -14.27
CA PRO A 112 -25.28 6.54 -13.59
C PRO A 112 -25.92 7.91 -13.89
N PRO A 113 -27.25 7.96 -14.16
CA PRO A 113 -27.92 9.22 -14.43
C PRO A 113 -27.85 10.14 -13.22
N GLY A 114 -27.54 11.42 -13.46
CA GLY A 114 -27.34 12.43 -12.41
C GLY A 114 -26.00 12.32 -11.67
N SER A 115 -25.07 11.49 -12.16
CA SER A 115 -23.69 11.52 -11.66
C SER A 115 -22.94 12.77 -12.12
N ILE A 116 -22.06 13.27 -11.26
CA ILE A 116 -21.23 14.44 -11.52
C ILE A 116 -19.78 14.00 -11.60
N GLU A 117 -19.08 14.46 -12.63
CA GLU A 117 -17.65 14.19 -12.80
C GLU A 117 -16.85 15.14 -11.89
N VAL A 118 -16.12 14.57 -10.94
CA VAL A 118 -15.35 15.31 -9.92
C VAL A 118 -13.86 15.36 -10.26
N ALA A 119 -13.39 14.41 -11.07
CA ALA A 119 -12.06 14.37 -11.66
C ALA A 119 -12.14 13.56 -12.97
N PRO A 120 -11.16 13.64 -13.88
CA PRO A 120 -11.18 12.91 -15.14
C PRO A 120 -11.42 11.39 -14.93
N GLY A 121 -12.57 10.91 -15.41
CA GLY A 121 -12.96 9.49 -15.28
C GLY A 121 -13.45 9.07 -13.89
N VAL A 122 -13.66 10.01 -12.97
CA VAL A 122 -14.22 9.78 -11.61
C VAL A 122 -15.53 10.52 -11.50
N ARG A 123 -16.61 9.77 -11.31
CA ARG A 123 -17.95 10.32 -11.19
C ARG A 123 -18.56 9.91 -9.86
N VAL A 124 -19.31 10.80 -9.23
CA VAL A 124 -20.02 10.53 -7.98
C VAL A 124 -21.51 10.53 -8.27
N ALA A 125 -22.21 9.48 -7.87
CA ALA A 125 -23.63 9.30 -8.14
C ALA A 125 -24.49 9.54 -6.88
N GLY A 126 -25.67 10.14 -7.07
CA GLY A 126 -26.68 10.28 -6.02
C GLY A 126 -26.49 11.53 -5.15
N GLY A 127 -27.58 12.23 -4.87
CA GLY A 127 -27.66 13.48 -4.10
C GLY A 127 -27.26 13.38 -2.61
N ALA A 128 -26.41 12.42 -2.24
CA ALA A 128 -25.74 12.33 -0.95
C ALA A 128 -24.66 13.43 -0.88
N ALA A 129 -25.12 14.68 -0.76
CA ALA A 129 -24.34 15.90 -0.53
C ALA A 129 -23.03 15.95 -1.33
N LEU A 130 -23.10 16.51 -2.54
CA LEU A 130 -21.99 17.30 -3.06
C LEU A 130 -21.55 18.18 -1.89
N VAL A 131 -20.35 17.96 -1.35
CA VAL A 131 -19.78 18.89 -0.37
C VAL A 131 -19.60 20.20 -1.14
N PRO A 132 -20.42 21.23 -0.89
CA PRO A 132 -20.34 22.45 -1.69
C PRO A 132 -19.00 23.10 -1.38
N GLY A 133 -18.15 23.23 -2.40
CA GLY A 133 -16.81 23.81 -2.26
C GLY A 133 -15.67 22.80 -2.13
N ALA A 134 -15.89 21.50 -2.36
CA ALA A 134 -14.78 20.62 -2.70
C ALA A 134 -14.07 21.23 -3.92
N PRO A 135 -12.80 21.67 -3.80
CA PRO A 135 -12.10 22.28 -4.91
C PRO A 135 -12.12 21.27 -6.06
N VAL A 136 -12.59 21.70 -7.23
CA VAL A 136 -12.24 21.01 -8.47
C VAL A 136 -10.73 21.11 -8.52
N VAL A 137 -10.06 20.03 -8.11
CA VAL A 137 -8.59 20.00 -8.06
C VAL A 137 -8.15 20.00 -9.52
N ASP A 138 -7.81 21.17 -10.03
CA ASP A 138 -7.20 21.36 -11.35
C ASP A 138 -5.80 20.75 -11.34
N GLY A 139 -5.69 19.42 -11.24
CA GLY A 139 -4.49 18.59 -11.49
C GLY A 139 -3.16 18.97 -10.81
N GLY A 140 -3.16 19.99 -9.94
CA GLY A 140 -1.97 20.69 -9.46
C GLY A 140 -1.70 20.40 -7.99
N ALA A 141 -1.75 19.13 -7.59
CA ALA A 141 -1.33 18.71 -6.27
C ALA A 141 -0.02 17.92 -6.37
N GLU A 142 0.92 18.28 -5.50
CA GLU A 142 2.30 17.82 -5.45
C GLU A 142 2.42 16.29 -5.55
N SER A 143 3.48 15.87 -6.22
CA SER A 143 3.71 14.53 -6.74
C SER A 143 3.81 13.48 -5.63
N SER A 144 2.68 12.90 -5.21
CA SER A 144 2.66 11.50 -4.79
C SER A 144 3.21 10.68 -5.95
N GLY A 145 4.45 10.20 -5.79
CA GLY A 145 5.32 9.76 -6.87
C GLY A 145 4.58 8.96 -7.94
N ALA A 146 4.77 9.37 -9.20
CA ALA A 146 4.19 8.71 -10.36
C ALA A 146 4.35 7.19 -10.23
N PRO A 147 3.31 6.40 -10.55
CA PRO A 147 3.44 4.95 -10.55
C PRO A 147 4.64 4.59 -11.40
N ILE A 148 5.54 3.77 -10.84
CA ILE A 148 6.75 3.31 -11.50
C ILE A 148 6.32 2.39 -12.66
N THR A 149 5.95 2.99 -13.78
CA THR A 149 5.60 2.29 -15.01
C THR A 149 6.87 2.17 -15.86
N GLY A 150 7.07 1.00 -16.48
CA GLY A 150 8.21 0.78 -17.38
C GLY A 150 9.51 0.28 -16.76
N VAL A 151 9.55 -0.04 -15.46
CA VAL A 151 10.72 -0.75 -14.90
C VAL A 151 10.66 -2.22 -15.32
N PRO A 152 11.66 -2.73 -16.08
CA PRO A 152 11.65 -4.11 -16.54
C PRO A 152 11.71 -5.07 -15.34
N ALA A 153 11.02 -6.22 -15.42
CA ALA A 153 10.95 -7.20 -14.32
C ALA A 153 12.33 -7.63 -13.80
N TRP A 154 13.33 -7.70 -14.69
CA TRP A 154 14.73 -7.95 -14.34
C TRP A 154 15.33 -6.87 -13.43
N SER A 155 15.00 -5.61 -13.63
CA SER A 155 15.47 -4.52 -12.76
C SER A 155 14.89 -4.65 -11.36
N LEU A 156 13.60 -5.00 -11.24
CA LEU A 156 12.97 -5.29 -9.95
C LEU A 156 13.65 -6.47 -9.23
N MET A 157 14.06 -7.50 -9.97
CA MET A 157 14.81 -8.61 -9.40
C MET A 157 16.14 -8.16 -8.79
N TRP A 158 16.91 -7.30 -9.48
CA TRP A 158 18.16 -6.78 -8.93
C TRP A 158 17.96 -5.84 -7.75
N VAL A 159 16.94 -4.99 -7.80
CA VAL A 159 16.59 -4.13 -6.66
C VAL A 159 16.22 -4.97 -5.44
N ALA A 160 15.42 -6.03 -5.64
CA ALA A 160 15.08 -6.96 -4.56
C ALA A 160 16.32 -7.68 -4.02
N LEU A 161 17.18 -8.22 -4.90
CA LEU A 161 18.43 -8.87 -4.50
C LEU A 161 19.37 -7.92 -3.75
N ALA A 162 19.53 -6.69 -4.23
CA ALA A 162 20.33 -5.67 -3.57
C ALA A 162 19.76 -5.31 -2.19
N GLY A 163 18.43 -5.17 -2.07
CA GLY A 163 17.76 -4.95 -0.79
C GLY A 163 17.98 -6.09 0.21
N ILE A 164 17.86 -7.34 -0.25
CA ILE A 164 18.12 -8.54 0.58
C ILE A 164 19.59 -8.59 1.00
N ALA A 165 20.52 -8.33 0.08
CA ALA A 165 21.94 -8.30 0.38
C ALA A 165 22.29 -7.21 1.40
N LEU A 166 21.70 -6.02 1.25
CA LEU A 166 21.89 -4.91 2.18
C LEU A 166 21.37 -5.25 3.57
N ALA A 167 20.16 -5.82 3.66
CA ALA A 167 19.59 -6.29 4.92
C ALA A 167 20.48 -7.38 5.55
N ALA A 168 20.94 -8.36 4.77
CA ALA A 168 21.83 -9.40 5.25
C ALA A 168 23.14 -8.83 5.83
N VAL A 169 23.78 -7.88 5.15
CA VAL A 169 25.03 -7.24 5.61
C VAL A 169 24.78 -6.42 6.88
N ALA A 170 23.71 -5.63 6.92
CA ALA A 170 23.35 -4.84 8.09
C ALA A 170 23.04 -5.74 9.29
N GLY A 171 22.32 -6.85 9.09
CA GLY A 171 21.95 -7.80 10.13
C GLY A 171 23.04 -8.79 10.53
N ALA A 172 24.11 -8.93 9.73
CA ALA A 172 25.18 -9.90 10.00
C ALA A 172 25.91 -9.63 11.32
N GLY A 173 26.27 -8.37 11.60
CA GLY A 173 26.94 -8.00 12.85
C GLY A 173 26.07 -8.29 14.09
N TRP A 174 24.77 -7.98 13.98
CA TRP A 174 23.80 -8.24 15.05
C TRP A 174 23.54 -9.74 15.27
N SER A 175 23.38 -10.50 14.18
CA SER A 175 23.21 -11.95 14.25
C SER A 175 24.42 -12.62 14.92
N TRP A 176 25.63 -12.20 14.56
CA TRP A 176 26.86 -12.73 15.18
C TRP A 176 27.01 -12.37 16.65
N ALA A 177 26.54 -11.19 17.07
CA ALA A 177 26.57 -10.76 18.45
C ALA A 177 25.52 -11.45 19.33
N LEU A 178 24.30 -11.64 18.81
CA LEU A 178 23.14 -12.03 19.61
C LEU A 178 22.77 -13.51 19.49
N VAL A 179 23.11 -14.17 18.38
CA VAL A 179 22.66 -15.54 18.11
C VAL A 179 23.76 -16.55 18.42
N PRO A 180 23.59 -17.40 19.46
CA PRO A 180 24.48 -18.54 19.67
C PRO A 180 24.22 -19.59 18.59
N GLY A 181 25.27 -20.20 18.04
CA GLY A 181 25.13 -21.26 17.05
C GLY A 181 26.25 -21.30 16.02
N THR A 182 26.10 -22.17 15.04
CA THR A 182 27.02 -22.29 13.91
C THR A 182 26.91 -21.09 12.98
N TRP A 183 27.93 -20.88 12.16
CA TRP A 183 27.95 -19.80 11.16
C TRP A 183 26.76 -19.90 10.19
N LEU A 184 26.27 -21.11 9.91
CA LEU A 184 25.09 -21.37 9.08
C LEU A 184 23.80 -20.82 9.68
N VAL A 185 23.59 -21.01 10.98
CA VAL A 185 22.40 -20.49 11.68
C VAL A 185 22.45 -18.96 11.68
N ARG A 186 23.63 -18.39 11.96
CA ARG A 186 23.84 -16.94 11.99
C ARG A 186 23.62 -16.27 10.64
N SER A 187 24.12 -16.87 9.56
CA SER A 187 23.93 -16.33 8.21
C SER A 187 22.47 -16.45 7.76
N GLY A 188 21.77 -17.53 8.12
CA GLY A 188 20.36 -17.74 7.78
C GLY A 188 19.42 -16.70 8.39
N VAL A 189 19.68 -16.25 9.63
CA VAL A 189 18.84 -15.26 10.32
C VAL A 189 19.26 -13.80 10.08
N ALA A 190 20.43 -13.57 9.48
CA ALA A 190 20.96 -12.22 9.25
C ALA A 190 20.00 -11.29 8.47
N PRO A 191 19.34 -11.71 7.37
CA PRO A 191 18.41 -10.84 6.65
C PRO A 191 17.23 -10.36 7.51
N ALA A 192 16.68 -11.23 8.37
CA ALA A 192 15.56 -10.89 9.25
C ALA A 192 15.95 -9.90 10.35
N PHE A 193 17.15 -10.05 10.93
CA PHE A 193 17.70 -9.05 11.84
C PHE A 193 17.95 -7.71 11.14
N GLY A 194 18.47 -7.76 9.91
CA GLY A 194 18.70 -6.57 9.09
C GLY A 194 17.44 -5.77 8.85
N THR A 195 16.35 -6.42 8.40
CA THR A 195 15.07 -5.75 8.16
C THR A 195 14.48 -5.16 9.44
N ALA A 196 14.52 -5.90 10.56
CA ALA A 196 14.02 -5.42 11.85
C ALA A 196 14.76 -4.16 12.31
N ILE A 197 16.09 -4.15 12.23
CA ILE A 197 16.91 -3.05 12.74
C ILE A 197 16.83 -1.85 11.80
N LEU A 198 16.85 -2.04 10.48
CA LEU A 198 16.65 -0.96 9.52
C LEU A 198 15.29 -0.29 9.71
N THR A 199 14.24 -1.07 9.99
CA THR A 199 12.90 -0.53 10.28
C THR A 199 12.91 0.29 11.57
N LEU A 200 13.53 -0.23 12.64
CA LEU A 200 13.61 0.47 13.93
C LEU A 200 14.40 1.78 13.82
N VAL A 201 15.60 1.73 13.23
CA VAL A 201 16.48 2.91 13.07
C VAL A 201 15.83 3.91 12.10
N GLY A 202 15.20 3.46 11.02
CA GLY A 202 14.45 4.33 10.11
C GLY A 202 13.29 5.05 10.81
N THR A 203 12.54 4.34 11.66
CA THR A 203 11.45 4.93 12.46
C THR A 203 11.99 5.94 13.46
N LEU A 204 13.11 5.66 14.12
CA LEU A 204 13.75 6.59 15.05
C LEU A 204 14.29 7.84 14.32
N ALA A 205 14.88 7.68 13.14
CA ALA A 205 15.39 8.77 12.32
C ALA A 205 14.25 9.69 11.85
N ASP A 206 13.14 9.11 11.38
CA ASP A 206 11.92 9.83 11.00
C ASP A 206 11.37 10.64 12.18
N ARG A 207 11.30 10.02 13.37
CA ARG A 207 10.87 10.70 14.60
C ARG A 207 11.83 11.79 15.07
N ALA A 208 13.12 11.67 14.77
CA ALA A 208 14.11 12.70 15.04
C ALA A 208 14.11 13.84 14.00
N GLY A 209 13.21 13.80 13.01
CA GLY A 209 13.12 14.80 11.94
C GLY A 209 14.25 14.69 10.90
N VAL A 210 14.96 13.56 10.87
CA VAL A 210 15.96 13.31 9.83
C VAL A 210 15.20 12.97 8.55
N GLY A 211 15.16 13.92 7.62
CA GLY A 211 14.54 13.72 6.31
C GLY A 211 15.12 12.46 5.64
N LEU A 212 14.24 11.49 5.34
CA LEU A 212 14.59 10.27 4.61
C LEU A 212 14.64 10.49 3.08
N THR A 213 14.70 11.74 2.64
CA THR A 213 14.90 12.12 1.24
C THR A 213 16.37 12.46 0.99
N GLY A 214 16.90 12.09 -0.18
CA GLY A 214 18.30 12.35 -0.53
C GLY A 214 19.30 11.42 0.16
N VAL A 215 20.28 11.98 0.88
CA VAL A 215 21.40 11.23 1.49
C VAL A 215 21.01 10.56 2.82
N GLY A 216 19.94 11.02 3.48
CA GLY A 216 19.47 10.54 4.78
C GLY A 216 19.35 9.01 4.91
N PRO A 217 18.70 8.29 3.97
CA PRO A 217 18.57 6.84 4.02
C PRO A 217 19.90 6.09 4.06
N PHE A 218 20.92 6.58 3.34
CA PHE A 218 22.25 5.96 3.33
C PHE A 218 22.95 6.08 4.68
N ALA A 219 22.81 7.23 5.34
CA ALA A 219 23.35 7.44 6.69
C ALA A 219 22.68 6.49 7.69
N THR A 220 21.35 6.36 7.65
CA THR A 220 20.58 5.44 8.51
C THR A 220 21.05 4.00 8.36
N VAL A 221 21.24 3.53 7.12
CA VAL A 221 21.76 2.19 6.81
C VAL A 221 23.17 1.99 7.36
N LEU A 222 24.07 2.96 7.15
CA LEU A 222 25.45 2.90 7.63
C LEU A 222 25.54 2.85 9.15
N VAL A 223 24.77 3.69 9.85
CA VAL A 223 24.73 3.71 11.32
C VAL A 223 24.18 2.38 11.87
N SER A 224 23.13 1.85 11.25
CA SER A 224 22.54 0.55 11.59
C SER A 224 23.53 -0.61 11.41
N ALA A 225 24.29 -0.61 10.31
CA ALA A 225 25.30 -1.63 10.05
C ALA A 225 26.48 -1.51 11.02
N ALA A 226 27.02 -0.30 11.20
CA ALA A 226 28.17 -0.03 12.05
C ALA A 226 27.92 -0.42 13.52
N SER A 227 26.73 -0.11 14.06
CA SER A 227 26.37 -0.44 15.43
C SER A 227 26.37 -1.95 15.71
N GLY A 228 25.88 -2.77 14.79
CA GLY A 228 25.92 -4.24 14.92
C GLY A 228 27.34 -4.80 14.95
N TRP A 229 28.21 -4.32 14.07
CA TRP A 229 29.61 -4.74 14.03
C TRP A 229 30.41 -4.25 15.24
N LEU A 230 30.13 -3.05 15.74
CA LEU A 230 30.74 -2.53 16.98
C LEU A 230 30.37 -3.39 18.19
N LEU A 231 29.11 -3.78 18.33
CA LEU A 231 28.66 -4.67 19.41
C LEU A 231 29.32 -6.04 19.33
N PHE A 232 29.42 -6.61 18.12
CA PHE A 232 30.14 -7.85 17.91
C PHE A 232 31.62 -7.74 18.33
N ALA A 233 32.33 -6.70 17.88
CA ALA A 233 33.73 -6.48 18.23
C ALA A 233 33.93 -6.28 19.74
N ALA A 234 33.01 -5.59 20.41
CA ALA A 234 33.03 -5.41 21.86
C ALA A 234 32.82 -6.75 22.60
N GLY A 235 31.85 -7.55 22.19
CA GLY A 235 31.54 -8.85 22.80
C GLY A 235 32.67 -9.89 22.65
N VAL A 236 33.36 -9.90 21.50
CA VAL A 236 34.53 -10.76 21.28
C VAL A 236 35.67 -10.43 22.26
N ARG A 237 35.82 -9.16 22.64
CA ARG A 237 36.85 -8.71 23.58
C ARG A 237 36.58 -9.18 25.02
N SER A 238 35.32 -9.25 25.44
CA SER A 238 34.92 -9.67 26.79
C SER A 238 35.00 -11.19 26.98
N GLY A 239 34.73 -11.98 25.93
CA GLY A 239 34.75 -13.44 25.98
C GLY A 239 36.14 -14.05 26.25
N ASN A 240 37.22 -13.33 25.96
CA ASN A 240 38.59 -13.81 26.22
C ASN A 240 39.00 -13.75 27.70
N TYR A 241 38.28 -13.03 28.56
CA TYR A 241 38.62 -12.94 29.98
C TYR A 241 38.16 -14.16 30.80
N GLN A 242 37.16 -14.93 30.34
CA GLN A 242 36.62 -16.07 31.10
C GLN A 242 37.32 -17.42 30.87
N ARG A 243 38.37 -17.48 30.03
CA ARG A 243 39.11 -18.73 29.77
C ARG A 243 40.34 -18.99 30.66
N SER A 244 40.59 -18.17 31.68
CA SER A 244 41.78 -18.29 32.54
C SER A 244 41.44 -18.62 34.00
N SER A 245 40.76 -19.75 34.22
CA SER A 245 40.81 -20.41 35.52
C SER A 245 41.00 -21.90 35.28
N PRO A 246 42.24 -22.41 35.29
CA PRO A 246 42.45 -23.85 35.32
C PRO A 246 41.79 -24.40 36.59
N PRO A 247 41.15 -25.57 36.52
CA PRO A 247 40.64 -26.23 37.72
C PRO A 247 41.81 -26.50 38.67
N GLY A 248 41.71 -25.91 39.87
CA GLY A 248 42.55 -26.29 41.01
C GLY A 248 42.32 -27.78 41.29
N ARG A 249 43.44 -28.48 41.49
CA ARG A 249 43.59 -29.92 41.67
C ARG A 249 42.64 -30.56 42.68
#